data_AF-A0A3D5AHP0-F1
#
_entry.id   AF-A0A3D5AHP0-F1
#
_cell.length_a   1.000
_cell.length_b   1.000
_cell.length_c   1.000
_cell.angle_alpha   90.00
_cell.angle_beta   90.00
_cell.angle_gamma   90.00
#
_symmetry.space_group_name_H-M   'P 1'
#
loop_
_entity.id
_entity.type
_entity.pdbx_description
1 polymer ?
#
loop_
_entity_poly.entity_id
_entity_poly.type
_entity_poly.pdbx_seq_one_letter_code
_entity_poly.pdbx_strand_id
1 'polypeptide(L)'
;MRRMTLAAPLAIVCVLAAGASCDSKSDNAGPAPEFSTVLTPSATAVATATTGPVKGSPAGPVWPSPEDCTTHNPATVTKHYEAGIHTINDGTRTLMRFHGGPSESIGQQALTLAKRFRKHCFLGRGNTREEKYSYIFDYWLEPSGMTPSIPDPDCSTYDRNNLTVEDMGSGHGWRVKEHDHVLHLFNNESDARNGKLVLAKYGRICFIGQGYDGDDQDVVSYFL
;
A
#
# COMPACT_ATOMS: atom_id res chain seq x y z
N MET A 1 -48.14 29.58 8.47
CA MET A 1 -49.19 29.14 7.52
C MET A 1 -48.82 27.76 7.00
N ARG A 2 -49.78 26.84 7.02
CA ARG A 2 -49.68 25.42 6.62
C ARG A 2 -49.20 25.25 5.18
N ARG A 3 -48.42 24.20 4.92
CA ARG A 3 -48.77 23.13 3.96
C ARG A 3 -47.91 21.88 4.19
N MET A 4 -48.54 20.85 4.73
CA MET A 4 -48.19 19.43 4.59
C MET A 4 -48.53 18.96 3.18
N THR A 5 -47.77 17.97 2.67
CA THR A 5 -48.11 16.83 1.76
C THR A 5 -46.91 16.55 0.83
N LEU A 6 -46.54 15.33 0.41
CA LEU A 6 -47.09 13.98 0.54
C LEU A 6 -45.94 13.01 0.22
N ALA A 7 -45.82 11.92 0.98
CA ALA A 7 -44.95 10.80 0.65
C ALA A 7 -45.57 9.95 -0.49
N ALA A 8 -44.74 9.46 -1.40
CA ALA A 8 -45.12 8.45 -2.39
C ALA A 8 -44.14 7.27 -2.28
N PRO A 9 -44.62 6.03 -2.06
CA PRO A 9 -43.76 4.85 -2.11
C PRO A 9 -43.64 4.35 -3.55
N LEU A 10 -42.40 4.21 -4.04
CA LEU A 10 -42.10 3.52 -5.29
C LEU A 10 -42.06 2.00 -4.99
N ALA A 11 -43.02 1.26 -5.55
CA ALA A 11 -43.00 -0.19 -5.55
C ALA A 11 -42.07 -0.68 -6.66
N ILE A 12 -40.97 -1.35 -6.29
CA ILE A 12 -40.08 -2.04 -7.23
C ILE A 12 -40.55 -3.49 -7.36
N VAL A 13 -40.93 -3.85 -8.58
CA VAL A 13 -41.27 -5.21 -9.00
C VAL A 13 -39.97 -5.97 -9.26
N CYS A 14 -39.63 -6.94 -8.41
CA CYS A 14 -38.57 -7.91 -8.68
C CYS A 14 -39.10 -9.00 -9.62
N VAL A 15 -38.56 -9.05 -10.84
CA VAL A 15 -38.74 -10.18 -11.76
C VAL A 15 -37.67 -11.23 -11.45
N LEU A 16 -38.10 -12.38 -10.95
CA LEU A 16 -37.30 -13.60 -10.82
C LEU A 16 -37.17 -14.24 -12.21
N ALA A 17 -35.94 -14.29 -12.74
CA ALA A 17 -35.61 -15.17 -13.85
C ALA A 17 -34.79 -16.34 -13.31
N ALA A 18 -35.42 -17.51 -13.23
CA ALA A 18 -34.76 -18.79 -13.00
C ALA A 18 -34.15 -19.26 -14.33
N GLY A 19 -32.81 -19.33 -14.38
CA GLY A 19 -32.07 -20.00 -15.46
C GLY A 19 -31.52 -21.33 -14.96
N ALA A 20 -32.07 -22.42 -15.48
CA ALA A 20 -31.65 -23.79 -15.19
C ALA A 20 -30.39 -24.18 -16.01
N SER A 21 -29.53 -24.96 -15.35
CA SER A 21 -28.72 -26.11 -15.82
C SER A 21 -28.24 -26.20 -17.28
N CYS A 22 -26.96 -26.54 -17.48
CA CYS A 22 -26.54 -27.92 -17.78
C CYS A 22 -25.03 -28.01 -18.06
N ASP A 23 -24.44 -29.07 -17.51
CA ASP A 23 -23.23 -29.80 -17.91
C ASP A 23 -22.54 -29.45 -19.24
N SER A 24 -21.20 -29.45 -19.23
CA SER A 24 -20.46 -30.58 -19.82
C SER A 24 -18.96 -30.56 -19.50
N LYS A 25 -18.56 -31.68 -18.92
CA LYS A 25 -17.22 -32.23 -18.76
C LYS A 25 -16.51 -32.40 -20.11
N SER A 26 -15.20 -32.12 -20.17
CA SER A 26 -14.28 -32.80 -21.10
C SER A 26 -12.87 -32.79 -20.53
N ASP A 27 -12.50 -33.98 -20.05
CA ASP A 27 -11.14 -34.39 -19.76
C ASP A 27 -10.29 -34.27 -21.03
N ASN A 28 -9.10 -33.68 -20.92
CA ASN A 28 -8.00 -34.02 -21.82
C ASN A 28 -6.68 -33.97 -21.06
N ALA A 29 -6.32 -35.14 -20.55
CA ALA A 29 -4.98 -35.45 -20.06
C ALA A 29 -4.04 -35.47 -21.27
N GLY A 30 -3.20 -34.43 -21.40
CA GLY A 30 -2.06 -34.43 -22.30
C GLY A 30 -0.95 -35.33 -21.76
N PRO A 31 -0.21 -36.03 -22.64
CA PRO A 31 0.84 -36.96 -22.23
C PRO A 31 2.06 -36.24 -21.64
N ALA A 32 2.68 -36.93 -20.67
CA ALA A 32 3.85 -36.52 -19.93
C ALA A 32 5.09 -36.28 -20.83
N PRO A 33 5.98 -35.33 -20.47
CA PRO A 33 7.25 -35.14 -21.17
C PRO A 33 8.25 -36.26 -20.85
N GLU A 34 8.97 -36.65 -21.89
CA GLU A 34 9.98 -37.69 -21.92
C GLU A 34 11.23 -37.31 -21.11
N PHE A 35 11.81 -38.30 -20.44
CA PHE A 35 13.01 -38.18 -19.62
C PHE A 35 14.26 -37.97 -20.51
N SER A 36 14.95 -36.85 -20.31
CA SER A 36 16.32 -36.66 -20.80
C SER A 36 17.34 -37.18 -19.78
N THR A 37 17.99 -38.29 -20.09
CA THR A 37 19.26 -38.70 -19.50
C THR A 37 20.41 -38.08 -20.29
N VAL A 38 21.11 -37.11 -19.69
CA VAL A 38 22.45 -36.71 -20.14
C VAL A 38 23.41 -36.71 -18.96
N LEU A 39 24.56 -37.32 -19.23
CA LEU A 39 25.62 -37.73 -18.34
C LEU A 39 26.39 -36.55 -17.72
N THR A 40 26.78 -36.80 -16.47
CA THR A 40 27.84 -36.15 -15.68
C THR A 40 29.12 -35.78 -16.45
N PRO A 41 29.73 -34.64 -16.09
CA PRO A 41 31.18 -34.53 -15.95
C PRO A 41 31.61 -34.37 -14.48
N SER A 42 32.66 -35.12 -14.14
CA SER A 42 33.38 -35.07 -12.86
C SER A 42 33.93 -33.68 -12.58
N ALA A 43 33.59 -33.13 -11.41
CA ALA A 43 34.28 -31.97 -10.85
C ALA A 43 35.34 -32.46 -9.85
N THR A 44 36.60 -32.25 -10.20
CA THR A 44 37.75 -32.36 -9.31
C THR A 44 37.59 -31.37 -8.16
N ALA A 45 37.47 -31.86 -6.93
CA ALA A 45 37.43 -31.02 -5.74
C ALA A 45 38.81 -30.39 -5.51
N VAL A 46 38.95 -29.10 -5.82
CA VAL A 46 40.07 -28.28 -5.34
C VAL A 46 39.67 -27.74 -3.97
N ALA A 47 40.27 -28.32 -2.93
CA ALA A 47 40.20 -27.81 -1.57
C ALA A 47 40.77 -26.38 -1.54
N THR A 48 39.91 -25.39 -1.29
CA THR A 48 40.34 -24.03 -1.00
C THR A 48 39.85 -23.67 0.40
N ALA A 49 40.84 -23.46 1.26
CA ALA A 49 40.85 -22.78 2.55
C ALA A 49 39.51 -22.46 3.22
N THR A 50 39.33 -23.06 4.39
CA THR A 50 38.50 -22.62 5.51
C THR A 50 38.70 -21.13 5.80
N THR A 51 37.78 -20.29 5.29
CA THR A 51 37.44 -19.03 5.94
C THR A 51 36.48 -19.34 7.08
N GLY A 52 36.90 -19.03 8.31
CA GLY A 52 36.06 -19.16 9.50
C GLY A 52 34.75 -18.38 9.36
N PRO A 53 33.76 -18.66 10.22
CA PRO A 53 32.48 -17.96 10.17
C PRO A 53 32.71 -16.48 10.45
N VAL A 54 32.69 -15.67 9.39
CA VAL A 54 32.55 -14.22 9.53
C VAL A 54 31.20 -14.02 10.19
N LYS A 55 31.25 -13.61 11.46
CA LYS A 55 30.10 -13.16 12.24
C LYS A 55 29.43 -12.05 11.44
N GLY A 56 28.42 -12.43 10.65
CA GLY A 56 27.75 -11.55 9.72
C GLY A 56 27.25 -10.34 10.47
N SER A 57 27.72 -9.17 10.06
CA SER A 57 27.09 -7.91 10.43
C SER A 57 25.59 -8.06 10.10
N PRO A 58 24.66 -7.63 10.98
CA PRO A 58 23.24 -7.77 10.71
C PRO A 58 22.94 -7.22 9.32
N ALA A 59 22.34 -8.05 8.46
CA ALA A 59 21.91 -7.60 7.16
C ALA A 59 21.05 -6.34 7.36
N GLY A 60 21.39 -5.29 6.61
CA GLY A 60 20.64 -4.04 6.67
C GLY A 60 19.13 -4.29 6.44
N PRO A 61 18.27 -3.39 6.90
CA PRO A 61 16.84 -3.61 6.86
C PRO A 61 16.37 -3.76 5.40
N VAL A 62 15.86 -4.95 5.05
CA VAL A 62 15.39 -5.29 3.69
C VAL A 62 14.21 -4.39 3.31
N TRP A 63 14.30 -3.72 2.15
CA TRP A 63 13.21 -2.90 1.59
C TRP A 63 12.49 -3.65 0.47
N PRO A 64 11.23 -3.30 0.15
CA PRO A 64 10.54 -3.82 -1.03
C PRO A 64 11.37 -3.69 -2.30
N SER A 65 11.27 -4.67 -3.21
CA SER A 65 11.96 -4.64 -4.51
C SER A 65 11.09 -5.25 -5.61
N PRO A 66 11.03 -4.65 -6.82
CA PRO A 66 11.59 -3.33 -7.15
C PRO A 66 10.87 -2.19 -6.39
N GLU A 67 11.60 -1.13 -6.07
CA GLU A 67 11.03 0.05 -5.44
C GLU A 67 10.24 0.87 -6.47
N ASP A 68 8.99 1.20 -6.16
CA ASP A 68 8.19 2.16 -6.91
C ASP A 68 8.20 3.53 -6.21
N CYS A 69 9.27 4.29 -6.41
CA CYS A 69 9.52 5.55 -5.70
C CYS A 69 9.56 6.77 -6.63
N THR A 70 9.00 7.87 -6.13
CA THR A 70 9.23 9.21 -6.63
C THR A 70 10.24 9.94 -5.75
N THR A 71 11.35 10.36 -6.36
CA THR A 71 12.34 11.22 -5.70
C THR A 71 11.98 12.68 -5.93
N HIS A 72 12.18 13.51 -4.90
CA HIS A 72 11.95 14.96 -4.95
C HIS A 72 13.00 15.73 -4.12
N ASN A 73 13.09 17.04 -4.33
CA ASN A 73 13.94 17.91 -3.51
C ASN A 73 13.11 18.51 -2.35
N PRO A 74 13.37 18.13 -1.08
CA PRO A 74 12.61 18.61 0.06
C PRO A 74 12.68 20.14 0.25
N ALA A 75 13.76 20.78 -0.18
CA ALA A 75 13.95 22.22 -0.03
C ALA A 75 13.06 23.05 -0.95
N THR A 76 12.56 22.47 -2.05
CA THR A 76 11.72 23.17 -3.04
C THR A 76 10.25 22.79 -2.96
N VAL A 77 9.87 21.94 -2.01
CA VAL A 77 8.46 21.54 -1.84
C VAL A 77 7.62 22.73 -1.38
N THR A 78 6.52 22.95 -2.10
CA THR A 78 5.55 24.02 -1.84
C THR A 78 4.16 23.46 -1.58
N LYS A 79 3.36 24.22 -0.85
CA LYS A 79 1.93 23.97 -0.62
C LYS A 79 1.12 25.00 -1.38
N HIS A 80 0.09 24.57 -2.08
CA HIS A 80 -0.92 25.41 -2.71
C HIS A 80 -2.31 25.02 -2.22
N TYR A 81 -3.22 25.98 -2.14
CA TYR A 81 -4.61 25.75 -1.78
C TYR A 81 -5.53 26.44 -2.77
N GLU A 82 -6.45 25.70 -3.37
CA GLU A 82 -7.44 26.22 -4.30
C GLU A 82 -8.69 25.33 -4.30
N ALA A 83 -9.87 25.94 -4.34
CA ALA A 83 -11.15 25.25 -4.50
C ALA A 83 -11.38 24.05 -3.54
N GLY A 84 -10.99 24.18 -2.26
CA GLY A 84 -11.20 23.12 -1.26
C GLY A 84 -10.14 22.01 -1.29
N ILE A 85 -9.05 22.21 -2.02
CA ILE A 85 -7.99 21.22 -2.19
C ILE A 85 -6.63 21.81 -1.80
N HIS A 86 -5.90 21.09 -0.97
CA HIS A 86 -4.48 21.32 -0.73
C HIS A 86 -3.65 20.46 -1.68
N THR A 87 -2.69 21.05 -2.39
CA THR A 87 -1.72 20.33 -3.21
C THR A 87 -0.30 20.59 -2.72
N ILE A 88 0.51 19.52 -2.69
CA ILE A 88 1.92 19.57 -2.35
C ILE A 88 2.72 19.31 -3.61
N ASN A 89 3.56 20.27 -4.01
CA ASN A 89 4.25 20.26 -5.30
C ASN A 89 5.76 20.27 -5.11
N ASP A 90 6.51 19.48 -5.89
CA ASP A 90 7.98 19.46 -5.88
C ASP A 90 8.62 20.51 -6.81
N GLY A 91 7.79 21.32 -7.47
CA GLY A 91 8.15 22.30 -8.48
C GLY A 91 7.75 21.89 -9.90
N THR A 92 7.70 20.60 -10.20
CA THR A 92 7.34 20.07 -11.53
C THR A 92 6.11 19.16 -11.50
N ARG A 93 5.83 18.53 -10.35
CA ARG A 93 4.78 17.53 -10.18
C ARG A 93 4.07 17.72 -8.84
N THR A 94 2.81 17.31 -8.81
CA THR A 94 2.04 17.13 -7.57
C THR A 94 2.49 15.84 -6.89
N LEU A 95 2.99 15.94 -5.66
CA LEU A 95 3.37 14.81 -4.82
C LEU A 95 2.16 14.24 -4.05
N MET A 96 1.29 15.12 -3.56
CA MET A 96 0.11 14.78 -2.77
C MET A 96 -1.01 15.79 -3.00
N ARG A 97 -2.25 15.34 -2.85
CA ARG A 97 -3.47 16.14 -2.97
C ARG A 97 -4.41 15.69 -1.85
N PHE A 98 -5.06 16.65 -1.20
CA PHE A 98 -6.00 16.39 -0.11
C PHE A 98 -7.18 17.34 -0.18
N HIS A 99 -8.40 16.81 -0.07
CA HIS A 99 -9.56 17.63 0.23
C HIS A 99 -9.50 18.18 1.67
N GLY A 100 -9.98 19.41 1.85
CA GLY A 100 -10.06 20.05 3.16
C GLY A 100 -10.18 21.57 3.10
N GLY A 101 -10.67 22.19 4.16
CA GLY A 101 -10.78 23.64 4.28
C GLY A 101 -9.42 24.36 4.40
N PRO A 102 -9.37 25.68 4.12
CA PRO A 102 -8.12 26.45 4.18
C PRO A 102 -7.56 26.59 5.60
N SER A 103 -8.41 26.42 6.62
CA SER A 103 -8.05 26.50 8.04
C SER A 103 -7.62 25.15 8.61
N GLU A 104 -7.71 24.06 7.85
CA GLU A 104 -7.31 22.73 8.31
C GLU A 104 -5.79 22.55 8.26
N SER A 105 -5.26 21.78 9.20
CA SER A 105 -3.81 21.54 9.29
C SER A 105 -3.30 20.54 8.23
N ILE A 106 -4.19 19.85 7.50
CA ILE A 106 -3.86 18.77 6.55
C ILE A 106 -2.79 19.17 5.52
N GLY A 107 -2.95 20.33 4.86
CA GLY A 107 -1.95 20.80 3.90
C GLY A 107 -0.60 21.13 4.55
N GLN A 108 -0.61 21.59 5.81
CA GLN A 108 0.63 21.86 6.55
C GLN A 108 1.30 20.56 7.02
N GLN A 109 0.52 19.56 7.46
CA GLN A 109 1.02 18.24 7.79
C GLN A 109 1.70 17.61 6.57
N ALA A 110 1.03 17.63 5.41
CA ALA A 110 1.55 17.07 4.17
C ALA A 110 2.82 17.78 3.69
N LEU A 111 2.87 19.11 3.72
CA LEU A 111 4.09 19.88 3.42
C LEU A 111 5.25 19.48 4.34
N THR A 112 4.95 19.29 5.62
CA THR A 112 5.93 18.92 6.64
C THR A 112 6.48 17.51 6.40
N LEU A 113 5.62 16.55 6.08
CA LEU A 113 5.99 15.18 5.73
C LEU A 113 6.89 15.15 4.49
N ALA A 114 6.48 15.83 3.40
CA ALA A 114 7.27 15.89 2.16
C ALA A 114 8.64 16.56 2.36
N LYS A 115 8.76 17.51 3.30
CA LYS A 115 10.05 18.11 3.66
C LYS A 115 10.96 17.19 4.46
N ARG A 116 10.40 16.20 5.17
CA ARG A 116 11.15 15.28 6.04
C ARG A 116 11.88 14.18 5.28
N PHE A 117 11.45 13.85 4.05
CA PHE A 117 11.95 12.72 3.27
C PHE A 117 12.25 13.12 1.83
N ARG A 118 13.15 12.39 1.16
CA ARG A 118 13.53 12.62 -0.25
C ARG A 118 12.83 11.69 -1.23
N LYS A 119 12.20 10.62 -0.73
CA LYS A 119 11.51 9.63 -1.54
C LYS A 119 10.12 9.33 -0.98
N HIS A 120 9.12 9.39 -1.86
CA HIS A 120 7.77 8.89 -1.64
C HIS A 120 7.58 7.63 -2.48
N CYS A 121 7.39 6.49 -1.82
CA CYS A 121 7.36 5.17 -2.43
C CYS A 121 5.99 4.53 -2.23
N PHE A 122 5.66 3.59 -3.09
CA PHE A 122 4.34 2.99 -3.12
C PHE A 122 4.42 1.48 -3.36
N LEU A 123 3.40 0.77 -2.90
CA LEU A 123 3.07 -0.59 -3.30
C LEU A 123 1.64 -0.58 -3.84
N GLY A 124 1.40 -1.35 -4.91
CA GLY A 124 0.06 -1.51 -5.47
C GLY A 124 -0.48 -0.36 -6.32
N ARG A 125 0.29 0.68 -6.71
CA ARG A 125 -0.23 1.78 -7.57
C ARG A 125 -0.85 1.34 -8.88
N GLY A 126 -0.36 0.23 -9.44
CA GLY A 126 -0.87 -0.36 -10.68
C GLY A 126 -2.11 -1.24 -10.50
N ASN A 127 -2.71 -1.30 -9.31
CA ASN A 127 -3.89 -2.12 -9.09
C ASN A 127 -5.13 -1.56 -9.81
N THR A 128 -6.04 -2.46 -10.20
CA THR A 128 -7.22 -2.14 -11.01
C THR A 128 -8.53 -2.38 -10.25
N ARG A 129 -8.50 -2.36 -8.92
CA ARG A 129 -9.72 -2.51 -8.11
C ARG A 129 -10.59 -1.27 -8.25
N GLU A 130 -11.89 -1.42 -8.02
CA GLU A 130 -12.83 -0.30 -7.94
C GLU A 130 -12.37 0.70 -6.87
N GLU A 131 -12.07 0.18 -5.66
CA GLU A 131 -11.55 0.96 -4.55
C GLU A 131 -10.02 1.05 -4.53
N LYS A 132 -9.39 1.34 -5.68
CA LYS A 132 -7.94 1.16 -5.86
C LYS A 132 -7.07 1.80 -4.79
N TYR A 133 -7.46 2.96 -4.25
CA TYR A 133 -6.66 3.73 -3.29
C TYR A 133 -6.59 3.08 -1.91
N SER A 134 -7.61 2.32 -1.52
CA SER A 134 -7.60 1.50 -0.29
C SER A 134 -6.52 0.41 -0.32
N TYR A 135 -6.01 0.07 -1.51
CA TYR A 135 -5.01 -0.98 -1.74
C TYR A 135 -3.64 -0.43 -2.17
N ILE A 136 -3.47 0.90 -2.15
CA ILE A 136 -2.17 1.54 -2.37
C ILE A 136 -1.56 1.78 -0.99
N PHE A 137 -0.33 1.30 -0.81
CA PHE A 137 0.42 1.50 0.43
C PHE A 137 1.61 2.41 0.16
N ASP A 138 1.58 3.60 0.73
CA ASP A 138 2.65 4.58 0.61
C ASP A 138 3.62 4.46 1.78
N TYR A 139 4.88 4.79 1.52
CA TYR A 139 5.92 4.84 2.54
C TYR A 139 7.02 5.81 2.13
N TRP A 140 7.73 6.32 3.11
CA TRP A 140 8.68 7.42 2.92
C TRP A 140 10.10 6.97 3.27
N LEU A 141 11.05 7.26 2.39
CA LEU A 141 12.44 6.86 2.53
C LEU A 141 13.38 8.07 2.46
N GLU A 142 14.63 7.82 2.83
CA GLU A 142 15.73 8.78 2.75
C GLU A 142 15.42 10.10 3.46
N PRO A 143 15.51 10.12 4.81
CA PRO A 143 15.32 11.34 5.59
C PRO A 143 16.15 12.49 5.02
N SER A 144 15.54 13.66 4.88
CA SER A 144 16.18 14.83 4.28
C SER A 144 17.23 15.48 5.18
N GLY A 145 17.20 15.16 6.48
CA GLY A 145 17.90 15.87 7.56
C GLY A 145 17.06 16.98 8.19
N MET A 146 15.95 17.37 7.58
CA MET A 146 14.97 18.29 8.18
C MET A 146 14.09 17.51 9.17
N THR A 147 13.93 18.03 10.38
CA THR A 147 13.11 17.41 11.43
C THR A 147 11.94 18.30 11.89
N PRO A 148 11.13 18.87 10.97
CA PRO A 148 9.97 19.64 11.37
C PRO A 148 8.94 18.70 12.02
N SER A 149 8.30 19.17 13.08
CA SER A 149 7.22 18.41 13.73
C SER A 149 5.97 18.46 12.85
N ILE A 150 5.40 17.29 12.55
CA ILE A 150 4.07 17.19 11.93
C ILE A 150 3.04 17.60 12.99
N PRO A 151 2.20 18.62 12.75
CA PRO A 151 1.15 19.03 13.69
C PRO A 151 0.10 17.93 13.87
N ASP A 152 -0.41 17.77 15.09
CA ASP A 152 -1.55 16.90 15.44
C ASP A 152 -1.55 15.53 14.71
N PRO A 153 -0.47 14.74 14.83
CA PRO A 153 -0.33 13.53 14.05
C PRO A 153 -1.35 12.47 14.49
N ASP A 154 -2.18 12.00 13.57
CA ASP A 154 -3.04 10.84 13.78
C ASP A 154 -2.20 9.57 13.63
N CYS A 155 -1.91 8.90 14.74
CA CYS A 155 -1.04 7.73 14.76
C CYS A 155 -1.60 6.63 15.64
N SER A 156 -1.46 5.39 15.19
CA SER A 156 -1.67 4.20 15.99
C SER A 156 -0.36 3.42 16.16
N THR A 157 -0.19 2.80 17.33
CA THR A 157 0.93 1.89 17.63
C THR A 157 0.54 0.45 17.32
N TYR A 158 1.52 -0.39 16.99
CA TYR A 158 1.35 -1.83 16.80
C TYR A 158 2.64 -2.60 17.14
N ASP A 159 2.55 -3.89 17.47
CA ASP A 159 3.71 -4.77 17.63
C ASP A 159 4.27 -5.20 16.27
N ARG A 160 5.34 -4.52 15.85
CA ARG A 160 6.06 -4.80 14.61
C ARG A 160 6.65 -6.20 14.51
N ASN A 161 6.80 -6.92 15.63
CA ASN A 161 7.31 -8.29 15.65
C ASN A 161 6.19 -9.33 15.48
N ASN A 162 4.91 -8.91 15.59
CA ASN A 162 3.75 -9.78 15.53
C ASN A 162 2.82 -9.45 14.35
N LEU A 163 3.42 -9.21 13.19
CA LEU A 163 2.71 -8.92 11.95
C LEU A 163 2.36 -10.19 11.18
N THR A 164 1.12 -10.30 10.74
CA THR A 164 0.62 -11.39 9.90
C THR A 164 0.17 -10.87 8.54
N VAL A 165 0.36 -11.69 7.51
CA VAL A 165 -0.15 -11.47 6.15
C VAL A 165 -1.26 -12.49 5.95
N GLU A 166 -2.45 -12.04 5.57
CA GLU A 166 -3.64 -12.87 5.47
C GLU A 166 -4.37 -12.61 4.15
N ASP A 167 -4.79 -13.68 3.48
CA ASP A 167 -5.74 -13.62 2.36
C ASP A 167 -7.14 -13.39 2.91
N MET A 168 -7.84 -12.38 2.40
CA MET A 168 -9.21 -12.06 2.81
C MET A 168 -10.26 -12.93 2.11
N GLY A 169 -9.84 -13.81 1.20
CA GLY A 169 -10.71 -14.72 0.46
C GLY A 169 -11.54 -14.02 -0.61
N SER A 170 -12.20 -14.79 -1.47
CA SER A 170 -13.19 -14.32 -2.46
C SER A 170 -12.75 -13.14 -3.34
N GLY A 171 -11.44 -12.99 -3.58
CA GLY A 171 -10.91 -11.88 -4.37
C GLY A 171 -10.93 -10.53 -3.65
N HIS A 172 -11.15 -10.47 -2.33
CA HIS A 172 -11.08 -9.24 -1.55
C HIS A 172 -9.64 -8.72 -1.39
N GLY A 173 -8.64 -9.54 -1.70
CA GLY A 173 -7.23 -9.15 -1.64
C GLY A 173 -6.58 -9.64 -0.37
N TRP A 174 -5.52 -8.96 0.04
CA TRP A 174 -4.65 -9.35 1.14
C TRP A 174 -4.60 -8.24 2.18
N ARG A 175 -4.26 -8.59 3.42
CA ARG A 175 -4.08 -7.60 4.49
C ARG A 175 -2.83 -7.89 5.31
N VAL A 176 -2.24 -6.82 5.84
CA VAL A 176 -1.27 -6.93 6.94
C VAL A 176 -1.96 -6.49 8.23
N LYS A 177 -1.85 -7.30 9.27
CA LYS A 177 -2.51 -7.05 10.57
C LYS A 177 -1.66 -7.48 11.75
N GLU A 178 -1.95 -6.87 12.89
CA GLU A 178 -1.50 -7.30 14.23
C GLU A 178 -2.74 -7.83 14.99
N HIS A 179 -2.76 -9.10 15.38
CA HIS A 179 -3.92 -9.75 16.03
C HIS A 179 -5.23 -9.57 15.29
N ASP A 180 -6.07 -8.59 15.64
CA ASP A 180 -7.34 -8.23 14.98
C ASP A 180 -7.32 -6.82 14.37
N HIS A 181 -6.23 -6.07 14.57
CA HIS A 181 -6.03 -4.74 14.04
C HIS A 181 -5.43 -4.81 12.63
N VAL A 182 -6.26 -4.53 11.63
CA VAL A 182 -5.82 -4.42 10.23
C VAL A 182 -5.05 -3.12 10.06
N LEU A 183 -3.79 -3.22 9.62
CA LEU A 183 -2.92 -2.07 9.41
C LEU A 183 -3.04 -1.52 7.99
N HIS A 184 -3.15 -2.40 6.99
CA HIS A 184 -3.36 -2.00 5.60
C HIS A 184 -3.87 -3.14 4.70
N LEU A 185 -4.54 -2.77 3.60
CA LEU A 185 -5.02 -3.68 2.56
C LEU A 185 -4.11 -3.65 1.32
N PHE A 186 -3.98 -4.78 0.64
CA PHE A 186 -3.10 -4.95 -0.51
C PHE A 186 -3.79 -5.76 -1.59
N ASN A 187 -3.60 -5.37 -2.85
CA ASN A 187 -4.29 -6.02 -3.95
C ASN A 187 -3.89 -7.51 -4.10
N ASN A 188 -2.61 -7.82 -3.87
CA ASN A 188 -2.02 -9.14 -4.02
C ASN A 188 -1.07 -9.49 -2.86
N GLU A 189 -0.72 -10.77 -2.78
CA GLU A 189 0.13 -11.31 -1.72
C GLU A 189 1.53 -10.70 -1.70
N SER A 190 2.12 -10.47 -2.88
CA SER A 190 3.47 -9.92 -3.00
C SER A 190 3.54 -8.52 -2.40
N ASP A 191 2.58 -7.66 -2.71
CA ASP A 191 2.48 -6.32 -2.12
C ASP A 191 2.25 -6.40 -0.61
N ALA A 192 1.42 -7.33 -0.12
CA ALA A 192 1.21 -7.51 1.32
C ALA A 192 2.49 -7.95 2.06
N ARG A 193 3.25 -8.88 1.47
CA ARG A 193 4.54 -9.31 2.02
C ARG A 193 5.55 -8.16 2.03
N ASN A 194 5.59 -7.36 0.97
CA ASN A 194 6.41 -6.15 0.90
C ASN A 194 5.97 -5.08 1.91
N GLY A 195 4.66 -4.87 2.08
CA GLY A 195 4.11 -3.96 3.08
C GLY A 195 4.50 -4.38 4.50
N LYS A 196 4.46 -5.69 4.80
CA LYS A 196 4.98 -6.23 6.06
C LYS A 196 6.46 -5.91 6.28
N LEU A 197 7.31 -5.89 5.25
CA LEU A 197 8.72 -5.50 5.39
C LEU A 197 8.87 -4.04 5.83
N VAL A 198 8.01 -3.14 5.33
CA VAL A 198 7.99 -1.74 5.75
C VAL A 198 7.48 -1.62 7.17
N LEU A 199 6.32 -2.20 7.46
CA LEU A 199 5.67 -2.16 8.77
C LEU A 199 6.55 -2.76 9.87
N ALA A 200 7.31 -3.82 9.59
CA ALA A 200 8.21 -4.45 10.56
C ALA A 200 9.36 -3.54 11.02
N LYS A 201 9.65 -2.43 10.32
CA LYS A 201 10.71 -1.49 10.70
C LYS A 201 10.25 -0.48 11.75
N TYR A 202 8.97 -0.14 11.73
CA TYR A 202 8.39 0.93 12.52
C TYR A 202 7.44 0.38 13.58
N GLY A 203 7.22 1.12 14.65
CA GLY A 203 6.27 0.72 15.70
C GLY A 203 4.95 1.51 15.63
N ARG A 204 4.88 2.46 14.70
CA ARG A 204 3.76 3.39 14.54
C ARG A 204 3.46 3.62 13.07
N ILE A 205 2.18 3.59 12.76
CA ILE A 205 1.62 4.04 11.49
C ILE A 205 0.82 5.30 11.77
N CYS A 206 0.96 6.29 10.90
CA CYS A 206 0.28 7.56 11.02
C CYS A 206 -0.35 7.93 9.70
N PHE A 207 -1.41 8.74 9.74
CA PHE A 207 -2.19 9.13 8.58
C PHE A 207 -2.32 10.65 8.50
N ILE A 208 -2.32 11.16 7.27
CA ILE A 208 -2.70 12.54 6.93
C ILE A 208 -3.87 12.39 5.96
N GLY A 209 -5.02 12.98 6.28
CA GLY A 209 -6.24 12.72 5.51
C GLY A 209 -7.47 12.53 6.37
N GLN A 210 -8.64 12.62 5.75
CA GLN A 210 -9.93 12.29 6.38
C GLN A 210 -10.58 11.14 5.60
N GLY A 211 -10.02 9.94 5.74
CA GLY A 211 -10.57 8.73 5.13
C GLY A 211 -10.63 8.75 3.59
N TYR A 212 -11.20 7.69 3.04
CA TYR A 212 -11.41 7.52 1.60
C TYR A 212 -12.86 7.87 1.25
N ASP A 213 -13.06 8.76 0.27
CA ASP A 213 -14.40 9.15 -0.21
C ASP A 213 -14.85 8.43 -1.49
N GLY A 214 -13.99 7.58 -2.07
CA GLY A 214 -14.31 6.75 -3.24
C GLY A 214 -13.52 7.10 -4.51
N ASP A 215 -13.10 8.34 -4.68
CA ASP A 215 -12.64 8.80 -6.00
C ASP A 215 -11.19 9.30 -6.01
N ASP A 216 -10.64 9.72 -4.86
CA ASP A 216 -9.29 10.27 -4.75
C ASP A 216 -8.48 9.62 -3.61
N GLN A 217 -7.15 9.71 -3.73
CA GLN A 217 -6.25 9.36 -2.63
C GLN A 217 -6.19 10.51 -1.62
N ASP A 218 -7.18 10.59 -0.74
CA ASP A 218 -7.24 11.61 0.32
C ASP A 218 -6.54 11.22 1.62
N VAL A 219 -5.85 10.08 1.62
CA VAL A 219 -5.08 9.61 2.76
C VAL A 219 -3.67 9.24 2.32
N VAL A 220 -2.70 9.72 3.07
CA VAL A 220 -1.30 9.31 3.00
C VAL A 220 -0.87 8.77 4.35
N SER A 221 -0.22 7.62 4.31
CA SER A 221 0.40 6.99 5.46
C SER A 221 1.88 7.34 5.58
N TYR A 222 2.37 7.39 6.81
CA TYR A 222 3.79 7.52 7.13
C TYR A 222 4.11 6.79 8.44
N PHE A 223 5.39 6.49 8.65
CA PHE A 223 5.80 5.59 9.73
C PHE A 223 6.88 6.20 10.61
N LEU A 224 6.83 5.87 11.90
CA LEU A 224 7.73 6.38 12.95
C LEU A 224 8.31 5.26 13.82
#